data_AF-A0A821EYM7-F1
#
_entry.id   AF-A0A821EYM7-F1
#
_cell.length_a   1.000
_cell.length_b   1.000
_cell.length_c   1.000
_cell.angle_alpha   90.00
_cell.angle_beta   90.00
_cell.angle_gamma   90.00
#
_symmetry.space_group_name_H-M   'P 1'
#
loop_
_entity.id
_entity.type
_entity.pdbx_description
1 polymer ?
#
loop_
_entity_poly.entity_id
_entity_poly.type
_entity_poly.pdbx_seq_one_letter_code
_entity_poly.pdbx_strand_id
1 'polypeptide(L)' 'MSQSGVFLFTVECLFQSTPVFGLPKQTYEVTQPNNPHHLQVLAPSILWMKENLINISVKHLPAHIEYIAWIDTDIEFE' A
#
# COMPACT_ATOMS: atom_id res chain seq x y z
N MET A 1 13.84 2.39 -8.77
CA MET A 1 12.74 2.03 -9.69
C MET A 1 12.60 2.97 -10.88
N SER A 2 12.67 4.30 -10.74
CA SER A 2 12.61 5.20 -11.91
C SER A 2 13.72 4.93 -12.94
N GLN A 3 14.94 4.60 -12.48
CA GLN A 3 16.07 4.24 -13.36
C GLN A 3 15.87 2.91 -14.10
N SER A 4 15.00 2.01 -13.61
CA SER A 4 14.67 0.76 -14.30
C SER A 4 13.47 0.88 -15.25
N GLY A 5 12.90 2.09 -15.39
CA GLY A 5 11.70 2.33 -16.21
C GLY A 5 10.40 1.78 -15.61
N VAL A 6 10.43 1.32 -14.36
CA VAL A 6 9.26 0.75 -13.67
C VAL A 6 8.57 1.82 -12.82
N PHE A 7 7.26 1.93 -12.98
CA PHE A 7 6.42 2.79 -12.15
C PHE A 7 6.25 2.16 -10.76
N LEU A 8 6.76 2.82 -9.72
CA LEU A 8 6.57 2.41 -8.34
C LEU A 8 5.38 3.16 -7.74
N PHE A 9 4.42 2.40 -7.21
CA PHE A 9 3.28 2.92 -6.46
C PHE A 9 3.22 2.22 -5.10
N THR A 10 3.25 2.99 -4.03
CA THR A 10 3.36 2.46 -2.66
C THR A 10 2.04 2.63 -1.93
N VAL A 11 1.52 1.55 -1.37
CA VAL A 11 0.30 1.59 -0.56
C VAL A 11 0.62 1.16 0.85
N GLU A 12 0.20 1.94 1.82
CA GLU A 12 0.39 1.67 3.25
C GLU A 12 -0.97 1.65 3.94
N CYS A 13 -1.18 0.65 4.80
CA CYS A 13 -2.44 0.45 5.47
C CYS A 13 -2.30 0.41 6.99
N LEU A 14 -3.12 1.21 7.66
CA LEU A 14 -3.32 1.15 9.10
C LEU A 14 -4.67 0.50 9.43
N PHE A 15 -4.78 -0.07 10.63
CA PHE A 15 -6.01 -0.75 11.05
C PHE A 15 -6.64 -0.05 12.25
N GLN A 16 -7.91 0.36 12.10
CA GLN A 16 -8.71 0.93 13.19
C GLN A 16 -8.93 -0.05 14.33
N SER A 17 -8.95 -1.35 14.01
CA SER A 17 -9.14 -2.42 15.00
C SER A 17 -7.90 -2.66 15.88
N THR A 18 -6.75 -2.00 15.62
CA THR A 18 -5.53 -2.23 16.40
C THR A 18 -5.69 -2.09 17.91
N PRO A 19 -6.43 -1.09 18.48
CA PRO A 19 -6.58 -0.99 19.93
C PRO A 19 -7.41 -2.15 20.51
N VAL A 20 -8.36 -2.69 19.74
CA VAL A 20 -9.19 -3.84 20.14
C VAL A 20 -8.34 -5.11 20.27
N PHE A 21 -7.29 -5.22 19.45
CA PHE A 21 -6.36 -6.34 19.47
C PHE A 21 -5.12 -6.11 20.36
N GLY A 22 -5.12 -5.04 21.17
CA GLY A 22 -3.99 -4.70 22.06
C GLY A 22 -2.73 -4.25 21.31
N LEU A 23 -2.85 -3.85 20.05
CA LEU A 23 -1.74 -3.34 19.25
C LEU A 23 -1.55 -1.82 19.50
N PRO A 24 -0.30 -1.32 19.39
CA PRO A 24 -0.02 0.09 19.58
C PRO A 24 -0.71 0.95 18.51
N LYS A 25 -0.89 2.24 18.83
CA LYS A 25 -1.36 3.23 17.86
C LYS A 25 -0.39 3.26 16.68
N GLN A 26 -0.92 3.12 15.48
CA GLN A 26 -0.12 3.14 14.27
C GLN A 26 -0.06 4.53 13.64
N THR A 27 1.01 4.77 12.91
CA THR A 27 1.28 5.94 12.07
C THR A 27 1.74 5.46 10.70
N TYR A 28 1.51 6.27 9.66
CA TYR A 28 2.10 6.01 8.35
C TYR A 28 3.59 6.37 8.40
N GLU A 29 4.45 5.39 8.12
CA GLU A 29 5.91 5.51 8.23
C GLU A 29 6.57 5.62 6.85
N VAL A 30 6.02 4.95 5.84
CA VAL A 30 6.63 4.85 4.50
C VAL A 30 6.04 5.86 3.54
N THR A 31 4.73 6.06 3.61
CA THR A 31 3.99 6.90 2.68
C THR A 31 3.89 8.34 3.15
N GLN A 32 3.61 9.24 2.20
CA GLN A 32 3.46 10.67 2.46
C GLN A 32 2.15 11.12 1.81
N PRO A 33 1.30 11.88 2.52
CA PRO A 33 -0.05 12.21 2.03
C PRO A 33 -0.08 13.05 0.75
N ASN A 34 1.01 13.77 0.45
CA ASN A 34 1.10 14.66 -0.71
C ASN A 34 1.95 14.08 -1.85
N ASN A 35 2.38 12.81 -1.76
CA ASN A 35 3.11 12.17 -2.83
C ASN A 35 2.12 11.48 -3.79
N PRO A 36 2.08 11.82 -5.09
CA PRO A 36 1.12 11.28 -6.04
C PRO A 36 1.29 9.78 -6.33
N HIS A 37 2.41 9.18 -5.91
CA HIS A 37 2.69 7.75 -6.04
C HIS A 37 2.43 6.97 -4.76
N HIS A 38 1.91 7.63 -3.71
CA HIS A 38 1.64 7.03 -2.42
C HIS A 38 0.14 6.99 -2.14
N LEU A 39 -0.32 5.90 -1.53
CA LEU A 39 -1.70 5.75 -1.08
C LEU A 39 -1.76 5.31 0.38
N GLN A 40 -2.43 6.11 1.19
CA GLN A 40 -2.67 5.86 2.61
C GLN A 40 -4.09 5.31 2.81
N VAL A 41 -4.20 4.12 3.39
CA VAL A 41 -5.48 3.44 3.64
C VAL A 41 -5.68 3.21 5.13
N LEU A 42 -6.83 3.62 5.65
CA LEU A 42 -7.27 3.27 6.99
C LEU A 42 -8.38 2.23 6.92
N ALA A 43 -8.09 1.00 7.33
CA ALA A 43 -9.00 -0.12 7.24
C ALA A 43 -9.68 -0.46 8.57
N PRO A 44 -10.94 -0.94 8.54
CA PRO A 44 -11.66 -1.30 9.76
C PRO A 44 -11.23 -2.66 10.34
N SER A 45 -10.60 -3.53 9.56
CA SER A 45 -10.25 -4.90 9.93
C SER A 45 -8.94 -5.35 9.27
N ILE A 46 -8.25 -6.28 9.94
CA ILE A 46 -7.02 -6.91 9.45
C ILE A 46 -7.25 -8.01 8.41
N LEU A 47 -8.47 -8.56 8.35
CA LEU A 47 -8.79 -9.68 7.47
C LEU A 47 -9.00 -9.22 6.02
N TRP A 48 -8.58 -10.04 5.06
CA TRP A 48 -8.73 -9.79 3.61
C TRP A 48 -8.09 -8.46 3.16
N MET A 49 -7.04 -8.03 3.85
CA MET A 49 -6.36 -6.76 3.58
C MET A 49 -5.71 -6.76 2.19
N LYS A 50 -4.94 -7.81 1.86
CA LYS A 50 -4.11 -7.83 0.64
C LYS A 50 -4.92 -7.66 -0.63
N GLU A 51 -5.98 -8.46 -0.82
CA GLU A 51 -6.82 -8.42 -2.01
C GLU A 51 -7.58 -7.08 -2.12
N ASN A 52 -8.02 -6.53 -1.00
CA ASN A 52 -8.66 -5.22 -0.98
C ASN A 52 -7.68 -4.09 -1.32
N LEU A 53 -6.45 -4.12 -0.80
CA LEU A 53 -5.43 -3.14 -1.16
C LEU A 53 -5.09 -3.23 -2.63
N ILE A 54 -4.93 -4.42 -3.20
CA ILE A 54 -4.67 -4.57 -4.64
C ILE A 54 -5.80 -3.90 -5.44
N ASN A 55 -7.07 -4.22 -5.13
CA ASN A 55 -8.23 -3.64 -5.81
C ASN A 55 -8.30 -2.11 -5.69
N ILE A 56 -7.99 -1.57 -4.52
CA ILE A 56 -7.94 -0.12 -4.29
C ILE A 56 -6.78 0.50 -5.07
N SER A 57 -5.60 -0.11 -5.01
CA SER A 57 -4.37 0.40 -5.66
C SER A 57 -4.53 0.47 -7.17
N VAL A 58 -5.05 -0.58 -7.80
CA VAL A 58 -5.28 -0.66 -9.24
C VAL A 58 -6.15 0.50 -9.74
N LYS A 59 -7.15 0.92 -8.96
CA LYS A 59 -8.03 2.06 -9.32
C LYS A 59 -7.33 3.41 -9.30
N HIS A 60 -6.19 3.52 -8.62
CA HIS A 60 -5.39 4.74 -8.54
C HIS A 60 -4.23 4.77 -9.55
N LEU A 61 -3.99 3.65 -10.25
CA LEU A 61 -2.95 3.59 -11.26
C LEU A 61 -3.40 4.30 -12.55
N PRO A 62 -2.45 4.85 -13.31
CA PRO A 62 -2.75 5.37 -14.65
C PRO A 62 -3.37 4.29 -15.54
N ALA A 63 -4.37 4.67 -16.35
CA ALA A 63 -5.10 3.74 -17.21
C ALA A 63 -4.25 3.04 -18.29
N HIS A 64 -3.04 3.52 -18.55
CA HIS A 64 -2.11 2.92 -19.52
C HIS A 64 -1.28 1.76 -18.94
N ILE A 65 -1.38 1.47 -17.65
CA ILE A 65 -0.68 0.35 -17.01
C ILE A 65 -1.39 -0.96 -17.35
N GLU A 66 -0.69 -1.86 -18.03
CA GLU A 66 -1.24 -3.16 -18.48
C GLU A 66 -0.87 -4.31 -17.52
N TYR A 67 0.30 -4.22 -16.88
CA TYR A 67 0.84 -5.26 -16.01
C TYR A 67 1.25 -4.68 -14.66
N ILE A 68 0.96 -5.44 -13.59
CA ILE A 68 1.23 -5.04 -12.21
C ILE A 68 1.83 -6.23 -11.48
N ALA A 69 2.93 -5.98 -10.76
CA ALA A 69 3.45 -6.90 -9.76
C ALA A 69 3.20 -6.30 -8.37
N TRP A 70 2.49 -7.04 -7.51
CA TRP A 70 2.35 -6.68 -6.10
C TRP A 70 3.52 -7.26 -5.31
N ILE A 71 4.25 -6.39 -4.61
CA ILE A 71 5.44 -6.75 -3.84
C ILE A 71 5.16 -6.45 -2.37
N ASP A 72 5.33 -7.44 -1.50
CA ASP A 72 5.22 -7.24 -0.06
C ASP A 72 6.46 -6.48 0.45
N THR A 73 6.32 -5.72 1.55
CA THR A 73 7.36 -4.79 2.04
C THR A 73 8.61 -5.49 2.57
N ASP A 74 8.54 -6.79 2.83
CA ASP A 74 9.62 -7.64 3.32
C ASP A 74 10.37 -8.37 2.18
N ILE A 75 10.10 -8.03 0.92
CA ILE A 75 10.86 -8.54 -0.23
C ILE A 75 12.10 -7.67 -0.46
N GLU A 76 13.25 -8.34 -0.48
CA GLU A 76 14.55 -7.78 -0.87
C GLU A 76 14.97 -8.34 -2.24
N PHE A 77 15.62 -7.52 -3.08
CA PHE A 77 16.17 -7.94 -4.37
C PHE A 77 17.69 -7.98 -4.29
N GLU A 78 18.31 -9.06 -4.79
CA GLU A 78 19.78 -9.20 -4.95
C GLU A 78 20.28 -8.66 -6.30
#